data_AF-A0A7S3YRH8-F1
#
_entry.id   AF-A0A7S3YRH8-F1
#
_cell.length_a   1.000
_cell.length_b   1.000
_cell.length_c   1.000
_cell.angle_alpha   90.00
_cell.angle_beta   90.00
_cell.angle_gamma   90.00
#
_symmetry.space_group_name_H-M   'P 1'
#
loop_
_entity.id
_entity.type
_entity.pdbx_description
1 polymer ?
#
loop_
_entity_poly.entity_id
_entity_poly.type
_entity_poly.pdbx_seq_one_letter_code
_entity_poly.pdbx_strand_id
1 'polypeptide(L)'
;VEEMDGPFPVFEGNMLPLLREAIKASSSSSSSEAAFVTRRYDGYISFDYRNADSLEGMFPDPLKAPKNSRERWTRAVQRECRGLLVCSETGRVLSRRFHKFFNVGERPESSQAAVRIEPGFAVMRKIDGMLVSPLM
;
A
#
# COMPACT_ATOMS: atom_id res chain seq x y z
N VAL A 1 -12.79 -1.57 -14.46
CA VAL A 1 -12.30 -1.79 -13.07
C VAL A 1 -10.84 -2.14 -13.22
N GLU A 2 -9.97 -1.49 -12.48
CA GLU A 2 -8.53 -1.77 -12.54
C GLU A 2 -8.24 -3.19 -12.05
N GLU A 3 -7.20 -3.79 -12.62
CA GLU A 3 -6.93 -5.21 -12.48
C GLU A 3 -6.37 -5.55 -11.09
N MET A 4 -6.79 -6.71 -10.57
CA MET A 4 -6.42 -7.26 -9.27
C MET A 4 -6.05 -8.73 -9.46
N ASP A 5 -4.96 -9.17 -8.81
CA ASP A 5 -4.64 -10.59 -8.63
C ASP A 5 -4.90 -10.95 -7.16
N GLY A 6 -5.98 -11.68 -6.92
CA GLY A 6 -6.49 -11.94 -5.58
C GLY A 6 -6.78 -10.63 -4.81
N PRO A 7 -6.17 -10.40 -3.63
CA PRO A 7 -6.34 -9.15 -2.88
C PRO A 7 -5.39 -8.03 -3.31
N PHE A 8 -4.50 -8.27 -4.28
CA PHE A 8 -3.41 -7.35 -4.62
C PHE A 8 -3.68 -6.62 -5.94
N PRO A 9 -3.34 -5.32 -6.05
CA PRO A 9 -3.46 -4.60 -7.30
C PRO A 9 -2.38 -5.06 -8.28
N VAL A 10 -2.74 -5.11 -9.56
CA VAL A 10 -1.81 -5.31 -10.67
C VAL A 10 -1.27 -3.95 -11.12
N PHE A 11 0.05 -3.86 -11.27
CA PHE A 11 0.75 -2.63 -11.63
C PHE A 11 1.43 -2.78 -12.99
N GLU A 12 0.66 -2.54 -14.05
CA GLU A 12 1.12 -2.62 -15.43
C GLU A 12 0.93 -1.28 -16.16
N GLY A 13 1.93 -0.90 -16.96
CA GLY A 13 1.91 0.34 -17.71
C GLY A 13 2.16 1.59 -16.86
N ASN A 14 1.52 2.71 -17.23
CA ASN A 14 1.71 3.99 -16.57
C ASN A 14 0.79 4.12 -15.35
N MET A 15 1.37 3.92 -14.16
CA MET A 15 0.64 3.92 -12.89
C MET A 15 0.51 5.30 -12.25
N LEU A 16 1.24 6.32 -12.72
CA LEU A 16 1.29 7.62 -12.05
C LEU A 16 -0.08 8.30 -11.87
N PRO A 17 -0.98 8.37 -12.88
CA PRO A 17 -2.29 8.98 -12.71
C PRO A 17 -3.11 8.27 -11.64
N LEU A 18 -3.14 6.94 -11.68
CA LEU A 18 -3.94 6.11 -10.78
C LEU A 18 -3.43 6.17 -9.34
N LEU A 19 -2.09 6.12 -9.14
CA LEU A 19 -1.49 6.24 -7.82
C LEU A 19 -1.77 7.61 -7.19
N ARG A 20 -1.67 8.69 -7.98
CA ARG A 20 -1.96 10.06 -7.51
C ARG A 20 -3.43 10.23 -7.13
N GLU A 21 -4.34 9.62 -7.87
CA GLU A 21 -5.76 9.62 -7.54
C GLU A 21 -6.03 8.86 -6.24
N ALA A 22 -5.45 7.66 -6.10
CA ALA A 22 -5.69 6.78 -4.95
C ALA A 22 -5.26 7.41 -3.61
N ILE A 23 -4.15 8.14 -3.58
CA ILE A 23 -3.67 8.80 -2.36
C ILE A 23 -4.41 10.11 -2.04
N LYS A 24 -4.96 10.80 -3.06
CA LYS A 24 -5.77 12.01 -2.86
C LYS A 24 -7.09 11.70 -2.15
N ALA A 25 -7.71 10.56 -2.48
CA ALA A 25 -8.97 10.13 -1.88
C ALA A 25 -8.91 9.96 -0.35
N SER A 26 -7.73 9.69 0.21
CA SER A 26 -7.54 9.56 1.67
C SER A 26 -7.08 10.83 2.38
N SER A 27 -6.85 11.93 1.66
CA SER A 27 -6.34 13.19 2.22
C SER A 27 -7.45 14.15 2.68
N SER A 28 -8.72 13.72 2.69
CA SER A 28 -9.89 14.56 2.97
C SER A 28 -10.36 14.56 4.44
N SER A 29 -9.65 13.91 5.36
CA SER A 29 -10.00 13.90 6.80
C SER A 29 -9.15 14.88 7.59
N SER A 30 -9.73 16.06 7.90
CA SER A 30 -9.56 17.02 9.03
C SER A 30 -8.21 17.22 9.76
N SER A 31 -7.13 16.58 9.35
CA SER A 31 -5.78 16.71 9.89
C SER A 31 -4.93 17.48 8.87
N SER A 32 -4.22 18.50 9.33
CA SER A 32 -3.56 19.51 8.49
C SER A 32 -2.37 19.00 7.66
N GLU A 33 -2.06 17.70 7.69
CA GLU A 33 -1.00 17.09 6.90
C GLU A 33 -1.48 15.85 6.13
N ALA A 34 -1.12 15.76 4.85
CA ALA A 34 -1.44 14.60 4.02
C ALA A 34 -0.74 13.33 4.56
N ALA A 35 -1.55 12.30 4.83
CA ALA A 35 -1.13 11.00 5.34
C ALA A 35 -0.17 10.28 4.38
N PHE A 36 -0.46 10.35 3.08
CA PHE A 36 0.41 9.84 2.03
C PHE A 36 1.34 10.93 1.51
N VAL A 37 2.58 10.58 1.23
CA VAL A 37 3.62 11.50 0.78
C VAL A 37 4.23 11.00 -0.52
N THR A 38 4.37 11.91 -1.47
CA THR A 38 5.14 11.65 -2.69
C THR A 38 6.43 12.45 -2.68
N ARG A 39 7.55 11.81 -2.97
CA ARG A 39 8.83 12.51 -3.18
C ARG A 39 9.32 12.26 -4.58
N ARG A 40 9.81 13.31 -5.24
CA ARG A 40 10.40 13.22 -6.57
C ARG A 40 11.91 13.21 -6.43
N TYR A 41 12.54 12.26 -7.12
CA TYR A 41 13.97 12.13 -7.28
C TYR A 41 14.30 12.21 -8.77
N ASP A 42 15.60 12.20 -9.08
CA ASP A 42 16.03 12.04 -10.46
C ASP A 42 15.69 10.63 -10.96
N GLY A 43 14.96 10.53 -12.07
CA GLY A 43 14.49 9.27 -12.67
C GLY A 43 13.28 8.59 -12.02
N TYR A 44 12.89 8.90 -10.79
CA TYR A 44 11.75 8.23 -10.13
C TYR A 44 10.98 9.09 -9.11
N ILE A 45 9.78 8.63 -8.79
CA ILE A 45 8.89 9.17 -7.76
C ILE A 45 8.66 8.07 -6.73
N SER A 46 8.87 8.38 -5.45
CA SER A 46 8.49 7.50 -4.35
C SER A 46 7.11 7.85 -3.82
N PHE A 47 6.33 6.82 -3.51
CA PHE A 47 5.05 6.89 -2.82
C PHE A 47 5.20 6.23 -1.45
N ASP A 48 5.06 7.04 -0.40
CA ASP A 48 5.23 6.66 0.99
C ASP A 48 4.10 7.24 1.85
N TYR A 49 4.21 7.12 3.17
CA TYR A 49 3.28 7.72 4.12
C TYR A 49 3.94 8.22 5.39
N ARG A 50 3.21 9.06 6.14
CA ARG A 50 3.57 9.52 7.48
C ARG A 50 2.63 8.91 8.52
N ASN A 51 3.17 8.62 9.69
CA ASN A 51 2.44 8.28 10.91
C ASN A 51 1.30 7.24 10.72
N ALA A 52 1.65 6.01 10.33
CA ALA A 52 0.66 4.92 10.18
C ALA A 52 -0.12 4.62 11.47
N ASP A 53 0.48 4.89 12.63
CA ASP A 53 -0.07 4.53 13.93
C ASP A 53 -1.06 5.58 14.47
N SER A 54 -1.04 6.81 13.93
CA SER A 54 -1.89 7.91 14.42
C SER A 54 -3.14 8.17 13.59
N LEU A 55 -3.36 7.40 12.52
CA LEU A 55 -4.48 7.62 11.59
C LEU A 55 -5.36 6.37 11.51
N GLU A 56 -6.31 6.29 12.44
CA GLU A 56 -7.41 5.36 12.34
C GLU A 56 -8.12 5.54 10.98
N GLY A 57 -8.29 4.45 10.23
CA GLY A 57 -8.92 4.50 8.91
C GLY A 57 -8.00 4.85 7.73
N MET A 58 -6.69 5.10 7.93
CA MET A 58 -5.77 5.41 6.81
C MET A 58 -5.58 4.23 5.83
N PHE A 59 -5.50 3.01 6.35
CA PHE A 59 -5.36 1.78 5.58
C PHE A 59 -6.59 0.88 5.76
N PRO A 60 -7.76 1.29 5.24
CA PRO A 60 -8.97 0.48 5.38
C PRO A 60 -8.79 -0.89 4.72
N ASP A 61 -9.45 -1.91 5.28
CA ASP A 61 -9.44 -3.27 4.73
C ASP A 61 -9.99 -3.27 3.28
N PRO A 62 -9.19 -3.65 2.27
CA PRO A 62 -9.66 -3.78 0.89
C PRO A 62 -10.75 -4.84 0.75
N LEU A 63 -10.73 -5.90 1.57
CA LEU A 63 -11.68 -7.00 1.49
C LEU A 63 -13.08 -6.61 1.97
N LYS A 64 -13.21 -5.53 2.74
CA LYS A 64 -14.50 -4.95 3.16
C LYS A 64 -15.19 -4.13 2.07
N ALA A 65 -14.48 -3.67 1.05
CA ALA A 65 -15.09 -2.99 -0.09
C ALA A 65 -15.71 -4.01 -1.07
N PRO A 66 -16.73 -3.64 -1.88
CA PRO A 66 -17.34 -4.58 -2.84
C PRO A 66 -16.30 -5.22 -3.77
N LYS A 67 -16.49 -6.50 -4.12
CA LYS A 67 -15.64 -7.17 -5.12
C LYS A 67 -15.70 -6.41 -6.45
N ASN A 68 -14.57 -6.34 -7.16
CA ASN A 68 -14.45 -5.64 -8.45
C ASN A 68 -14.87 -4.16 -8.40
N SER A 69 -14.64 -3.47 -7.28
CA SER A 69 -14.91 -2.04 -7.15
C SER A 69 -13.62 -1.21 -7.22
N ARG A 70 -13.74 0.03 -7.73
CA ARG A 70 -12.67 1.03 -7.70
C ARG A 70 -12.19 1.29 -6.28
N GLU A 71 -13.11 1.32 -5.32
CA GLU A 71 -12.78 1.49 -3.91
C GLU A 71 -11.86 0.39 -3.39
N ARG A 72 -12.18 -0.89 -3.65
CA ARG A 72 -11.32 -2.02 -3.27
C ARG A 72 -9.91 -1.86 -3.83
N TRP A 73 -9.79 -1.50 -5.11
CA TRP A 73 -8.50 -1.26 -5.75
C TRP A 73 -7.74 -0.11 -5.07
N THR A 74 -8.39 1.03 -4.85
CA THR A 74 -7.81 2.20 -4.16
C THR A 74 -7.30 1.84 -2.76
N ARG A 75 -8.08 1.12 -1.96
CA ARG A 75 -7.67 0.67 -0.61
C ARG A 75 -6.46 -0.25 -0.66
N ALA A 76 -6.38 -1.13 -1.66
CA ALA A 76 -5.25 -2.02 -1.84
C ALA A 76 -3.98 -1.27 -2.25
N VAL A 77 -4.10 -0.32 -3.20
CA VAL A 77 -3.00 0.55 -3.63
C VAL A 77 -2.45 1.41 -2.50
N GLN A 78 -3.30 1.90 -1.62
CA GLN A 78 -2.86 2.65 -0.45
C GLN A 78 -1.89 1.83 0.41
N ARG A 79 -2.15 0.52 0.61
CA ARG A 79 -1.22 -0.37 1.32
C ARG A 79 0.10 -0.57 0.58
N GLU A 80 0.11 -0.46 -0.74
CA GLU A 80 1.32 -0.53 -1.56
C GLU A 80 2.18 0.74 -1.45
N CYS A 81 1.62 1.88 -1.04
CA CYS A 81 2.35 3.15 -0.86
C CYS A 81 3.29 3.15 0.36
N ARG A 82 4.05 2.08 0.57
CA ARG A 82 5.07 1.88 1.61
C ARG A 82 6.46 1.85 0.98
N GLY A 83 6.81 2.93 0.29
CA GLY A 83 8.04 3.05 -0.49
C GLY A 83 7.96 2.43 -1.87
N LEU A 84 6.80 2.53 -2.53
CA LEU A 84 6.62 2.15 -3.94
C LEU A 84 7.37 3.15 -4.83
N LEU A 85 8.17 2.65 -5.76
CA LEU A 85 9.00 3.48 -6.63
C LEU A 85 8.52 3.37 -8.09
N VAL A 86 8.35 4.52 -8.73
CA VAL A 86 7.75 4.63 -10.06
C VAL A 86 8.61 5.53 -10.94
N CYS A 87 8.89 5.12 -12.17
CA CYS A 87 9.64 5.90 -13.15
C CYS A 87 8.97 7.26 -13.38
N SER A 88 9.72 8.35 -13.26
CA SER A 88 9.15 9.69 -13.39
C SER A 88 8.73 10.04 -14.83
N GLU A 89 9.26 9.33 -15.81
CA GLU A 89 9.01 9.57 -17.24
C GLU A 89 7.91 8.65 -17.79
N THR A 90 8.05 7.33 -17.57
CA THR A 90 7.13 6.33 -18.14
C THR A 90 5.95 6.02 -17.23
N GLY A 91 6.08 6.32 -15.93
CA GLY A 91 5.12 5.96 -14.90
C GLY A 91 5.05 4.46 -14.59
N ARG A 92 5.96 3.65 -15.11
CA ARG A 92 6.07 2.22 -14.78
C ARG A 92 6.63 2.04 -13.36
N VAL A 93 6.18 0.99 -12.66
CA VAL A 93 6.74 0.62 -11.36
C VAL A 93 8.16 0.10 -11.56
N LEU A 94 9.13 0.68 -10.84
CA LEU A 94 10.54 0.29 -10.84
C LEU A 94 10.87 -0.66 -9.68
N SER A 95 10.17 -0.50 -8.56
CA SER A 95 10.35 -1.36 -7.38
C SER A 95 9.08 -1.37 -6.53
N ARG A 96 8.58 -2.59 -6.28
CA ARG A 96 7.43 -2.86 -5.41
C ARG A 96 7.91 -3.55 -4.14
N ARG A 97 7.84 -2.83 -3.01
CA ARG A 97 8.14 -3.38 -1.68
C ARG A 97 6.93 -4.13 -1.13
N PHE A 98 7.09 -4.81 0.01
CA PHE A 98 5.95 -5.38 0.71
C PHE A 98 4.92 -4.31 1.05
N HIS A 99 3.66 -4.59 0.75
CA HIS A 99 2.52 -3.79 1.19
C HIS A 99 2.53 -3.64 2.73
N LYS A 100 1.92 -2.57 3.25
CA LYS A 100 1.74 -2.38 4.68
C LYS A 100 1.01 -3.58 5.28
N PHE A 101 1.68 -4.27 6.19
CA PHE A 101 1.11 -5.27 7.08
C PHE A 101 1.06 -4.73 8.52
N PHE A 102 0.33 -5.42 9.38
CA PHE A 102 0.04 -4.99 10.74
C PHE A 102 0.52 -6.04 11.74
N ASN A 103 0.82 -5.59 12.96
CA ASN A 103 1.05 -6.49 14.06
C ASN A 103 -0.25 -7.22 14.43
N VAL A 104 -0.11 -8.39 15.05
CA VAL A 104 -1.25 -9.14 15.58
C VAL A 104 -1.98 -8.29 16.63
N GLY A 105 -3.29 -8.15 16.49
CA GLY A 105 -4.15 -7.36 17.36
C GLY A 105 -4.20 -5.86 17.06
N GLU A 106 -3.44 -5.35 16.09
CA GLU A 106 -3.43 -3.92 15.73
C GLU A 106 -4.70 -3.50 14.98
N ARG A 107 -5.30 -4.40 14.19
CA ARG A 107 -6.51 -4.15 13.39
C ARG A 107 -7.50 -5.31 13.55
N PRO A 108 -8.80 -5.10 13.26
CA PRO A 108 -9.79 -6.18 13.28
C PRO A 108 -9.38 -7.40 12.42
N GLU A 109 -8.80 -7.15 11.25
CA GLU A 109 -8.31 -8.17 10.30
C GLU A 109 -7.01 -8.87 10.75
N SER A 110 -6.24 -8.27 11.65
CA SER A 110 -5.04 -8.88 12.24
C SER A 110 -5.29 -9.40 13.67
N SER A 111 -6.56 -9.49 14.11
CA SER A 111 -6.92 -10.04 15.41
C SER A 111 -6.56 -11.53 15.50
N GLN A 112 -6.31 -12.03 16.73
CA GLN A 112 -5.97 -13.44 16.94
C GLN A 112 -7.03 -14.41 16.40
N ALA A 113 -8.31 -14.01 16.43
CA ALA A 113 -9.41 -14.80 15.88
C ALA A 113 -9.49 -14.76 14.33
N ALA A 114 -8.95 -13.71 13.71
CA ALA A 114 -8.95 -13.55 12.25
C ALA A 114 -7.71 -14.16 11.59
N VAL A 115 -6.57 -14.16 12.27
CA VAL A 115 -5.32 -14.73 11.77
C VAL A 115 -5.45 -16.26 11.72
N ARG A 116 -5.40 -16.82 10.50
CA ARG A 116 -5.39 -18.26 10.27
C ARG A 116 -3.99 -18.73 9.90
N ILE A 117 -3.45 -19.64 10.71
CA ILE A 117 -2.17 -20.30 10.43
C ILE A 117 -2.50 -21.65 9.80
N GLU A 118 -2.62 -21.66 8.47
CA GLU A 118 -2.94 -22.85 7.68
C GLU A 118 -1.66 -23.52 7.14
N PRO A 119 -1.72 -24.79 6.71
CA PRO A 119 -0.57 -25.45 6.08
C PRO A 119 0.00 -24.63 4.92
N GLY A 120 1.31 -24.39 4.92
CA GLY A 120 2.00 -23.51 3.96
C GLY A 120 2.26 -22.09 4.47
N PHE A 121 1.78 -21.73 5.66
CA PHE A 121 2.13 -20.47 6.31
C PHE A 121 3.62 -20.43 6.67
N ALA A 122 4.33 -19.38 6.23
CA ALA A 122 5.75 -19.19 6.53
C ALA A 122 5.93 -18.21 7.69
N VAL A 123 6.57 -18.68 8.76
CA VAL A 123 7.04 -17.82 9.85
C VAL A 123 8.51 -17.53 9.64
N MET A 124 8.84 -16.25 9.53
CA MET A 124 10.21 -15.78 9.27
C MET A 124 10.73 -14.98 10.46
N ARG A 125 12.05 -14.99 10.65
CA ARG A 125 12.71 -14.13 11.63
C ARG A 125 12.58 -12.67 11.19
N LYS A 126 12.01 -11.82 12.06
CA LYS A 126 12.00 -10.36 11.87
C LYS A 126 13.40 -9.80 12.13
N ILE A 127 14.07 -9.36 11.07
CA ILE A 127 15.36 -8.66 11.18
C ILE A 127 15.08 -7.21 11.58
N ASP A 128 15.81 -6.71 12.57
CA ASP A 128 15.76 -5.30 12.95
C ASP A 128 16.80 -4.52 12.16
N GLY A 129 16.34 -3.66 11.26
CA GLY A 129 17.19 -2.98 10.29
C GLY A 129 16.37 -2.14 9.33
N MET A 130 17.00 -1.74 8.21
CA MET A 130 16.34 -0.94 7.18
C MET A 130 15.95 -1.80 5.98
N LEU A 131 14.72 -1.61 5.49
CA LEU A 131 14.27 -2.24 4.26
C LEU A 131 14.95 -1.58 3.06
N VAL A 132 15.70 -2.36 2.30
CA VAL A 132 16.29 -1.98 1.02
C VAL A 132 15.65 -2.78 -0.11
N SER A 133 15.51 -2.17 -1.28
CA SER A 133 14.93 -2.80 -2.46
C SER A 133 15.78 -2.48 -3.69
N PRO A 134 16.10 -3.48 -4.53
CA PRO A 134 16.76 -3.21 -5.80
C PRO A 134 15.84 -2.40 -6.72
N LEU A 135 16.43 -1.59 -7.59
CA LEU A 135 15.72 -0.94 -8.69
C LEU A 135 15.91 -1.80 -9.95
N MET A 136 14.83 -2.03 -10.69
CA MET A 136 14.84 -2.66 -12.01
C MET A 136 14.66 -1.62 -13.10
#